data_AF-A0AAJ6NQA0-F1
#
_entry.id   AF-A0AAJ6NQA0-F1
#
_cell.length_a   1.000
_cell.length_b   1.000
_cell.length_c   1.000
_cell.angle_alpha   90.00
_cell.angle_beta   90.00
_cell.angle_gamma   90.00
#
_symmetry.space_group_name_H-M   'P 1'
#
loop_
_entity.id
_entity.type
_entity.pdbx_description
1 polymer ?
#
loop_
_entity_poly.entity_id
_entity_poly.type
_entity_poly.pdbx_seq_one_letter_code
_entity_poly.pdbx_strand_id
1 'polypeptide(L)' 'MTLYAKIWEASLQQHFVETDTSLIAFDRTPFIIYAGSKDPEHVAESQRHGAIGCTNNPNELFEMVLFALSRVANNMS' A
#
# COMPACT_ATOMS: atom_id res chain seq x y z
N MET A 1 12.43 -17.09 11.74
CA MET A 1 12.50 -15.63 11.45
C MET A 1 12.55 -15.45 9.94
N THR A 2 11.47 -15.88 9.27
CA THR A 2 11.57 -16.68 8.04
C THR A 2 10.43 -16.32 7.10
N LEU A 3 10.75 -16.04 5.83
CA LEU A 3 9.84 -15.79 4.71
C LEU A 3 9.11 -14.44 4.66
N TYR A 4 8.48 -13.95 5.74
CA TYR A 4 7.71 -12.69 5.69
C TYR A 4 8.58 -11.46 5.35
N ALA A 5 9.78 -11.36 5.94
CA ALA A 5 10.72 -10.27 5.64
C ALA A 5 11.27 -10.28 4.19
N LYS A 6 11.27 -11.44 3.50
CA LYS A 6 11.77 -11.54 2.13
C LYS A 6 10.73 -11.12 1.09
N ILE A 7 9.46 -11.43 1.32
CA ILE A 7 8.36 -10.89 0.49
C ILE A 7 8.27 -9.36 0.70
N TRP A 8 8.55 -8.90 1.93
CA TRP A 8 8.61 -7.48 2.30
C TRP A 8 9.72 -6.70 1.57
N GLU A 9 10.97 -7.19 1.55
CA GLU A 9 12.02 -6.53 0.77
C GLU A 9 11.81 -6.63 -0.75
N ALA A 10 11.27 -7.75 -1.25
CA ALA A 10 10.99 -7.90 -2.67
C ALA A 10 9.87 -6.95 -3.16
N SER A 11 8.86 -6.69 -2.34
CA SER A 11 7.81 -5.72 -2.65
C SER A 11 8.31 -4.28 -2.63
N LEU A 12 9.32 -3.96 -1.81
CA LEU A 12 10.00 -2.67 -1.81
C LEU A 12 10.97 -2.52 -3.00
N GLN A 13 11.62 -3.59 -3.45
CA GLN A 13 12.51 -3.56 -4.62
C GLN A 13 11.78 -3.56 -5.97
N GLN A 14 10.56 -4.10 -6.07
CA GLN A 14 9.76 -4.00 -7.30
C GLN A 14 9.21 -2.59 -7.57
N HIS A 15 9.31 -1.66 -6.61
CA HIS A 15 9.04 -0.24 -6.81
C HIS A 15 10.20 0.52 -7.47
N PHE A 16 11.28 -0.18 -7.86
CA PHE A 16 12.45 0.40 -8.50
C PHE A 16 12.75 -0.31 -9.84
N VAL A 17 11.81 -0.28 -10.78
CA VAL A 17 12.09 -0.58 -12.19
C VAL A 17 12.09 0.73 -12.98
N GLU A 18 13.31 1.10 -13.39
CA GLU A 18 13.69 1.95 -14.53
C GLU A 18 12.97 3.29 -14.73
N THR A 19 13.64 4.34 -14.24
CA THR A 19 13.80 5.69 -14.82
C THR A 19 12.80 6.12 -15.90
N ASP A 20 11.82 6.91 -15.49
CA ASP A 20 11.42 8.08 -16.28
C ASP A 20 11.12 9.26 -15.34
N THR A 21 11.42 10.47 -15.79
CA THR A 21 11.63 11.67 -14.96
C THR A 21 10.32 12.28 -14.42
N SER A 22 9.23 11.52 -14.43
CA SER A 22 7.89 11.87 -13.94
C SER A 22 7.66 11.55 -12.45
N LEU A 23 8.63 10.89 -11.80
CA LEU A 23 8.52 10.37 -10.42
C LEU A 23 8.43 11.42 -9.30
N ILE A 24 8.61 12.72 -9.58
CA ILE A 24 8.32 13.78 -8.60
C ILE A 24 6.83 13.84 -8.19
N ALA A 25 5.93 13.18 -8.94
CA ALA A 25 4.54 12.98 -8.56
C ALA A 25 4.24 11.59 -7.97
N PHE A 26 5.17 10.63 -8.05
CA PHE A 26 4.96 9.24 -7.65
C PHE A 26 5.03 9.03 -6.13
N ASP A 27 5.68 9.95 -5.42
CA ASP A 27 5.83 9.98 -3.95
C ASP A 27 4.50 10.15 -3.16
N ARG A 28 3.35 10.21 -3.83
CA ARG A 28 2.04 10.42 -3.19
C ARG A 28 0.95 9.45 -3.60
N THR A 29 1.28 8.42 -4.37
CA THR A 29 0.25 7.46 -4.81
C THR A 29 -0.26 6.66 -3.61
N PRO A 30 -1.54 6.77 -3.23
CA PRO A 30 -2.09 5.98 -2.14
C PRO A 30 -2.07 4.49 -2.48
N PHE A 31 -1.65 3.64 -1.54
CA PHE A 31 -1.59 2.20 -1.73
C PHE A 31 -2.18 1.42 -0.53
N ILE A 32 -2.65 0.21 -0.81
CA ILE A 32 -3.21 -0.75 0.16
C ILE A 32 -2.47 -2.08 -0.01
N ILE A 33 -2.09 -2.72 1.09
CA ILE A 33 -1.40 -4.02 1.05
C ILE A 33 -2.43 -5.14 1.21
N TYR A 34 -2.62 -5.95 0.16
CA TYR A 34 -3.42 -7.18 0.24
C TYR A 34 -2.50 -8.39 0.42
N ALA A 35 -2.58 -9.05 1.57
CA ALA A 35 -1.68 -10.15 1.94
C ALA A 35 -2.43 -11.21 2.77
N GLY A 36 -1.84 -12.38 2.99
CA GLY A 36 -2.48 -13.44 3.77
C GLY A 36 -2.64 -13.15 5.27
N SER A 37 -1.89 -12.17 5.82
CA SER A 37 -1.95 -11.77 7.22
C SER A 37 -2.33 -10.29 7.37
N LYS A 38 -3.06 -10.00 8.45
CA LYS A 38 -3.42 -8.68 8.94
C LYS A 38 -3.15 -8.57 10.45
N ASP A 39 -2.03 -9.15 10.90
CA ASP A 39 -1.63 -9.04 12.30
C ASP A 39 -1.39 -7.58 12.69
N PRO A 40 -1.63 -7.17 13.95
CA PRO A 40 -1.50 -5.78 14.38
C PRO A 40 -0.12 -5.16 14.06
N GLU A 41 0.95 -5.96 14.12
CA GLU A 41 2.31 -5.53 13.76
C GLU A 41 2.43 -5.18 12.27
N HIS A 42 1.80 -5.95 11.38
CA HIS A 42 1.78 -5.67 9.94
C HIS A 42 0.96 -4.43 9.61
N VAL A 43 -0.13 -4.19 10.34
CA VAL A 43 -0.93 -2.97 10.20
C VAL A 43 -0.09 -1.76 10.60
N ALA A 44 0.53 -1.78 11.78
CA ALA A 44 1.34 -0.69 12.29
C ALA A 44 2.57 -0.40 11.41
N GLU A 45 3.20 -1.42 10.85
CA GLU A 45 4.29 -1.25 9.89
C GLU A 45 3.78 -0.63 8.58
N SER A 46 2.71 -1.16 7.98
CA SER A 46 2.18 -0.64 6.71
C SER A 46 1.83 0.85 6.78
N GLN A 47 1.22 1.29 7.88
CA GLN A 47 0.88 2.69 8.11
C GLN A 47 2.12 3.57 8.29
N ARG A 48 3.17 3.06 8.94
CA ARG A 48 4.45 3.79 9.08
C ARG A 48 5.11 4.10 7.73
N HIS A 49 4.84 3.31 6.70
CA HIS A 49 5.34 3.51 5.33
C HIS A 49 4.35 4.22 4.40
N GLY A 50 3.25 4.77 4.93
CA GLY A 50 2.30 5.56 4.15
C GLY A 50 1.21 4.76 3.44
N ALA A 51 1.06 3.47 3.74
CA ALA A 51 -0.09 2.72 3.26
C ALA A 51 -1.38 3.26 3.89
N ILE A 52 -2.49 3.21 3.14
CA ILE A 52 -3.84 3.39 3.69
C ILE A 52 -4.13 2.30 4.72
N GLY A 53 -3.64 1.08 4.47
CA GLY A 53 -3.72 -0.05 5.39
C GLY A 53 -3.29 -1.36 4.74
N CYS A 54 -3.46 -2.45 5.50
CA CYS A 54 -3.32 -3.81 5.01
C CYS A 54 -4.54 -4.66 5.37
N THR A 55 -4.85 -5.65 4.52
CA THR A 55 -5.94 -6.58 4.76
C THR A 55 -5.67 -7.93 4.11
N ASN A 56 -6.25 -8.98 4.70
CA ASN A 56 -6.34 -10.32 4.12
C ASN A 56 -7.77 -10.71 3.72
N ASN A 57 -8.69 -9.74 3.76
CA ASN A 57 -10.09 -9.92 3.42
C ASN A 57 -10.42 -9.14 2.14
N PRO A 58 -10.89 -9.81 1.07
CA PRO A 58 -11.19 -9.16 -0.20
C PRO A 58 -12.34 -8.15 -0.10
N ASN A 59 -13.33 -8.36 0.76
CA ASN A 59 -14.43 -7.40 0.94
C ASN A 59 -13.93 -6.12 1.60
N GLU A 60 -13.09 -6.24 2.62
CA GLU A 60 -12.44 -5.08 3.25
C GLU A 60 -11.54 -4.35 2.26
N LEU A 61 -10.82 -5.07 1.38
CA LEU A 61 -10.04 -4.45 0.30
C LEU A 61 -10.91 -3.59 -0.60
N PHE A 62 -12.08 -4.08 -1.03
CA PHE A 62 -13.02 -3.31 -1.84
C PHE A 62 -13.48 -2.03 -1.12
N GLU A 63 -13.84 -2.12 0.15
CA GLU A 63 -14.23 -0.96 0.96
C GLU A 63 -13.12 0.08 1.06
N MET A 64 -11.88 -0.36 1.30
CA MET A 64 -10.70 0.51 1.39
C MET A 64 -10.40 1.22 0.06
N VAL A 65 -10.53 0.51 -1.07
CA VAL A 65 -10.35 1.10 -2.41
C VAL A 65 -11.41 2.16 -2.70
N LEU A 66 -12.68 1.85 -2.43
CA LEU A 66 -13.78 2.81 -2.63
C LEU A 66 -13.59 4.05 -1.75
N PHE A 67 -13.17 3.87 -0.50
CA PHE A 67 -12.84 4.97 0.39
C PHE A 67 -11.70 5.83 -0.16
N ALA A 68 -10.60 5.21 -0.62
CA ALA A 68 -9.46 5.92 -1.20
C ALA A 68 -9.87 6.79 -2.40
N LEU A 69 -10.65 6.21 -3.32
CA LEU A 69 -11.14 6.91 -4.51
C LEU A 69 -12.06 8.08 -4.16
N SER A 70 -12.94 7.90 -3.16
CA SER A 70 -13.81 8.99 -2.69
C SER A 70 -13.03 10.19 -2.15
N ARG A 71 -11.88 9.96 -1.50
CA ARG A 71 -11.03 11.04 -0.98
C ARG A 71 -10.32 11.81 -2.07
N VAL A 72 -9.85 11.10 -3.11
CA VAL A 72 -9.24 11.75 -4.27
C VAL A 72 -10.26 12.66 -4.96
N ALA A 73 -11.48 12.17 -5.18
CA ALA A 73 -12.54 12.96 -5.81
C ALA A 73 -12.88 14.25 -5.05
N ASN A 74 -12.97 14.19 -3.72
CA ASN A 74 -13.27 15.35 -2.87
C ASN A 74 -12.13 16.37 -2.79
N ASN A 75 -10.89 15.97 -3.05
CA ASN A 75 -9.73 16.87 -3.03
C ASN A 75 -9.50 17.59 -4.38
N MET A 76 -10.30 17.27 -5.41
CA MET A 76 -10.22 17.84 -6.76
C MET A 76 -11.35 18.84 -7.06
N SER A 77 -12.31 19.02 -6.15
CA SER A 77 -13.39 20.01 -6.22
C SER A 77 -13.09 21.25 -5.40
#